data_AF-A0A2E5JE99-F1
#
_entry.id   AF-A0A2E5JE99-F1
#
_cell.length_a   1.000
_cell.length_b   1.000
_cell.length_c   1.000
_cell.angle_alpha   90.00
_cell.angle_beta   90.00
_cell.angle_gamma   90.00
#
_symmetry.space_group_name_H-M   'P 1'
#
loop_
_entity.id
_entity.type
_entity.pdbx_description
1 polymer ?
#
loop_
_entity_poly.entity_id
_entity_poly.type
_entity_poly.pdbx_seq_one_letter_code
_entity_poly.pdbx_strand_id
1 'polypeptide(L)'
;QALNQRGGAPNGIDARTICALARYAGISDRTELFGVFEIPNTSVSHQLLAQIVWYFIEGYHNRFNEYPVLTSSGFTRYTVALTDVEMVFYQSDRSNRWWIEIINESYLDNKNKTTALLPCTHQDYLDACSDIIPDKWWKATKRTVG
;
A
#
# COMPACT_ATOMS: atom_id res chain seq x y z
N GLN A 1 -24.45 25.59 22.77
CA GLN A 1 -23.64 25.12 23.93
C GLN A 1 -22.82 23.92 23.48
N ALA A 2 -21.56 24.15 23.06
CA ALA A 2 -20.45 23.17 22.95
C ALA A 2 -19.24 23.81 22.24
N LEU A 3 -18.78 24.98 22.70
CA LEU A 3 -17.53 25.61 22.22
C LEU A 3 -16.75 26.13 23.43
N ASN A 4 -16.29 25.19 24.25
CA ASN A 4 -15.26 25.43 25.27
C ASN A 4 -14.61 24.09 25.65
N GLN A 5 -14.01 23.39 24.68
CA GLN A 5 -13.24 22.18 24.99
C GLN A 5 -11.79 22.59 25.29
N ARG A 6 -11.51 22.75 26.59
CA ARG A 6 -10.16 22.96 27.16
C ARG A 6 -9.25 21.72 27.07
N GLY A 7 -9.72 20.65 26.45
CA GLY A 7 -8.97 19.42 26.19
C GLY A 7 -9.56 18.73 24.96
N GLY A 8 -8.70 18.25 24.06
CA GLY A 8 -9.12 17.52 22.87
C GLY A 8 -9.87 16.23 23.21
N ALA A 9 -10.51 15.61 22.21
CA ALA A 9 -11.17 14.32 22.40
C ALA A 9 -10.16 13.27 22.93
N PRO A 10 -10.53 12.48 23.95
CA PRO A 10 -9.60 11.52 24.59
C PRO A 10 -9.05 10.47 23.62
N ASN A 11 -9.75 10.23 22.51
CA ASN A 11 -9.37 9.27 21.45
C ASN A 11 -9.00 9.97 20.13
N GLY A 12 -8.61 11.24 20.17
CA GLY A 12 -8.20 12.00 18.98
C GLY A 12 -6.81 11.60 18.47
N ILE A 13 -6.55 11.87 17.19
CA ILE A 13 -5.22 11.73 16.58
C ILE A 13 -4.33 12.87 17.09
N ASP A 14 -3.13 12.56 17.55
CA ASP A 14 -2.15 13.57 17.99
C ASP A 14 -1.45 14.24 16.79
N ALA A 15 -0.81 15.39 17.04
CA ALA A 15 -0.14 16.18 16.02
C ALA A 15 0.94 15.40 15.25
N ARG A 16 1.67 14.51 15.93
CA ARG A 16 2.72 13.70 15.30
C ARG A 16 2.12 12.64 14.38
N THR A 17 1.08 11.97 14.83
CA THR A 17 0.41 10.93 14.04
C THR A 17 -0.23 11.52 12.80
N ILE A 18 -0.92 12.67 12.88
CA ILE A 18 -1.52 13.29 11.69
C ILE A 18 -0.46 13.73 10.67
N CYS A 19 0.68 14.25 11.12
CA CYS A 19 1.80 14.59 10.25
C CYS A 19 2.43 13.36 9.59
N ALA A 20 2.61 12.26 10.34
CA ALA A 20 3.10 11.00 9.79
C ALA A 20 2.11 10.41 8.76
N LEU A 21 0.80 10.46 9.04
CA LEU A 21 -0.24 10.04 8.12
C LEU A 21 -0.26 10.88 6.84
N ALA A 22 -0.14 12.20 6.97
CA ALA A 22 -0.05 13.11 5.82
C ALA A 22 1.17 12.79 4.94
N ARG A 23 2.32 12.52 5.56
CA ARG A 23 3.52 12.06 4.85
C ARG A 23 3.28 10.75 4.10
N TYR A 24 2.67 9.75 4.75
CA TYR A 24 2.37 8.48 4.08
C TYR A 24 1.34 8.62 2.96
N ALA A 25 0.33 9.48 3.12
CA ALA A 25 -0.60 9.82 2.06
C ALA A 25 0.12 10.46 0.87
N GLY A 26 1.14 11.30 1.13
CA GLY A 26 2.02 11.88 0.13
C GLY A 26 2.85 10.84 -0.62
N ILE A 27 3.50 9.89 0.09
CA ILE A 27 4.37 8.84 -0.48
C ILE A 27 3.62 7.86 -1.38
N SER A 28 2.32 7.69 -1.15
CA SER A 28 1.51 6.79 -1.96
C SER A 28 1.44 7.25 -3.41
N ASP A 29 1.97 6.43 -4.33
CA ASP A 29 1.90 6.66 -5.78
C ASP A 29 0.46 6.62 -6.32
N ARG A 30 -0.52 6.20 -5.51
CA ARG A 30 -1.95 6.13 -5.86
C ARG A 30 -2.77 7.32 -5.38
N THR A 31 -2.20 8.19 -4.53
CA THR A 31 -2.94 9.34 -3.99
C THR A 31 -3.01 10.45 -5.04
N GLU A 32 -4.22 10.74 -5.51
CA GLU A 32 -4.50 11.82 -6.47
C GLU A 32 -4.92 13.14 -5.78
N LEU A 33 -5.64 13.04 -4.66
CA LEU A 33 -6.17 14.18 -3.93
C LEU A 33 -5.93 14.03 -2.43
N PHE A 34 -5.54 15.13 -1.78
CA PHE A 34 -5.43 15.25 -0.33
C PHE A 34 -6.09 16.56 0.12
N GLY A 35 -6.94 16.48 1.15
CA GLY A 35 -7.67 17.63 1.65
C GLY A 35 -7.76 17.59 3.18
N VAL A 36 -7.73 18.78 3.79
CA VAL A 36 -7.88 18.97 5.22
C VAL A 36 -9.06 19.91 5.43
N PHE A 37 -10.02 19.49 6.25
CA PHE A 37 -11.31 20.17 6.45
C PHE A 37 -11.57 20.43 7.93
N GLU A 38 -12.57 21.26 8.23
CA GLU A 38 -13.01 21.55 9.61
C GLU A 38 -11.89 22.07 10.52
N ILE A 39 -11.06 22.98 9.99
CA ILE A 39 -9.89 23.50 10.70
C ILE A 39 -10.34 24.60 11.66
N PRO A 40 -10.09 24.47 12.98
CA PRO A 40 -10.42 25.52 13.93
C PRO A 40 -9.63 26.80 13.63
N ASN A 41 -10.28 27.96 13.72
CA ASN A 41 -9.64 29.25 13.48
C ASN A 41 -8.78 29.68 14.69
N THR A 42 -7.63 29.01 14.87
CA THR A 42 -6.65 29.31 15.92
C THR A 42 -5.24 29.30 15.35
N SER A 43 -4.33 30.08 15.94
CA SER A 43 -2.93 30.12 15.51
C SER A 43 -2.24 28.76 15.56
N VAL A 44 -2.53 27.96 16.59
CA VAL A 44 -1.99 26.60 16.77
C VAL A 44 -2.51 25.66 15.67
N SER A 45 -3.80 25.71 15.35
CA SER A 45 -4.40 24.91 14.27
C SER A 45 -3.82 25.27 12.91
N HIS A 46 -3.58 26.56 12.63
CA HIS A 46 -2.94 27.00 11.39
C HIS A 46 -1.47 26.55 11.29
N GLN A 47 -0.71 26.56 12.40
CA GLN A 47 0.66 26.03 12.43
C GLN A 47 0.68 24.51 12.18
N LEU A 48 -0.23 23.77 12.80
CA LEU A 48 -0.35 22.33 12.56
C LEU A 48 -0.76 22.03 11.11
N LEU A 49 -1.70 22.78 10.55
CA LEU A 49 -2.07 22.67 9.14
C LEU A 49 -0.86 22.84 8.22
N ALA A 50 -0.04 23.88 8.46
CA ALA A 50 1.17 24.11 7.69
C ALA A 50 2.13 22.91 7.75
N GLN A 51 2.29 22.29 8.92
CA GLN A 51 3.09 21.07 9.07
C GLN A 51 2.50 19.89 8.32
N ILE A 52 1.19 19.65 8.42
CA ILE A 52 0.50 18.56 7.70
C ILE A 52 0.72 18.71 6.19
N VAL A 53 0.52 19.92 5.65
CA VAL A 53 0.75 20.21 4.23
C VAL A 53 2.22 20.01 3.85
N TRP A 54 3.15 20.49 4.68
CA TRP A 54 4.59 20.30 4.43
C TRP A 54 4.98 18.82 4.38
N TYR A 55 4.54 18.02 5.35
CA TYR A 55 4.81 16.59 5.38
C TYR A 55 4.16 15.84 4.22
N PHE A 56 2.96 16.26 3.78
CA PHE A 56 2.35 15.71 2.58
C PHE A 56 3.21 16.00 1.33
N ILE A 57 3.69 17.23 1.16
CA ILE A 57 4.55 17.63 0.04
C ILE A 57 5.89 16.89 0.09
N GLU A 58 6.52 16.78 1.26
CA GLU A 58 7.76 16.00 1.42
C GLU A 58 7.54 14.52 1.10
N GLY A 59 6.42 13.95 1.54
CA GLY A 59 6.03 12.59 1.16
C GLY A 59 5.82 12.43 -0.35
N TYR A 60 5.16 13.39 -0.99
CA TYR A 60 4.95 13.41 -2.44
C TYR A 60 6.27 13.45 -3.22
N HIS A 61 7.23 14.27 -2.76
CA HIS A 61 8.55 14.33 -3.37
C HIS A 61 9.32 13.00 -3.27
N ASN A 62 9.08 12.25 -2.19
CA ASN A 62 9.71 10.96 -1.90
C ASN A 62 8.94 9.75 -2.46
N ARG A 63 8.10 9.95 -3.48
CA ARG A 63 7.42 8.87 -4.21
C ARG A 63 8.41 7.99 -4.97
N PHE A 64 8.11 6.69 -4.99
CA PHE A 64 8.92 5.73 -5.76
C PHE A 64 8.52 5.72 -7.24
N ASN A 65 7.30 6.18 -7.57
CA ASN A 65 6.72 6.18 -8.91
C ASN A 65 6.70 4.76 -9.52
N GLU A 66 6.25 3.79 -8.72
CA GLU A 66 6.18 2.38 -9.11
C GLU A 66 4.77 1.96 -9.53
N TYR A 67 3.82 2.89 -9.54
CA TYR A 67 2.46 2.63 -9.97
C TYR A 67 2.20 3.20 -11.37
N PRO A 68 1.63 2.42 -12.32
CA PRO A 68 1.32 1.00 -12.21
C PRO A 68 2.58 0.14 -12.14
N VAL A 69 2.49 -1.01 -11.46
CA VAL A 69 3.62 -1.92 -11.27
C VAL A 69 3.96 -2.59 -12.60
N LEU A 70 5.14 -2.28 -13.14
CA LEU A 70 5.65 -2.83 -14.40
C LEU A 70 6.80 -3.80 -14.09
N THR A 71 6.49 -5.09 -13.95
CA THR A 71 7.46 -6.13 -13.59
C THR A 71 8.48 -6.45 -14.68
N SER A 72 8.31 -5.90 -15.89
CA SER A 72 9.26 -6.07 -16.99
C SER A 72 10.58 -5.31 -16.82
N SER A 73 10.65 -4.33 -15.91
CA SER A 73 11.84 -3.52 -15.68
C SER A 73 11.94 -3.03 -14.23
N GLY A 74 13.12 -3.15 -13.61
CA GLY A 74 13.35 -2.68 -12.23
C GLY A 74 12.79 -3.59 -11.15
N PHE A 75 12.56 -4.86 -11.50
CA PHE A 75 12.14 -5.91 -10.57
C PHE A 75 12.98 -7.16 -10.77
N THR A 76 13.35 -7.79 -9.65
CA THR A 76 13.94 -9.12 -9.63
C THR A 76 12.84 -10.17 -9.47
N ARG A 77 12.79 -11.16 -10.38
CA ARG A 77 11.80 -12.25 -10.41
C ARG A 77 12.34 -13.48 -9.68
N TYR A 78 11.55 -14.01 -8.74
CA TYR A 78 11.83 -15.24 -8.00
C TYR A 78 10.74 -16.26 -8.27
N THR A 79 11.13 -17.44 -8.75
CA THR A 79 10.21 -18.57 -8.95
C THR A 79 10.43 -19.59 -7.84
N VAL A 80 9.35 -19.95 -7.15
CA VAL A 80 9.34 -20.98 -6.11
C VAL A 80 8.45 -22.11 -6.60
N ALA A 81 9.02 -23.30 -6.77
CA ALA A 81 8.28 -24.51 -7.09
C ALA A 81 7.89 -25.20 -5.78
N LEU A 82 6.61 -25.14 -5.42
CA LEU A 82 6.06 -25.94 -4.32
C LEU A 82 5.56 -27.28 -4.86
N THR A 83 5.20 -28.19 -3.95
CA THR A 83 4.74 -29.55 -4.30
C THR A 83 3.58 -29.56 -5.31
N ASP A 84 2.60 -28.68 -5.17
CA ASP A 84 1.38 -28.68 -6.00
C ASP A 84 1.24 -27.44 -6.91
N VAL A 85 2.02 -26.39 -6.69
CA VAL A 85 1.84 -25.08 -7.34
C VAL A 85 3.18 -24.37 -7.55
N GLU A 86 3.35 -23.70 -8.69
CA GLU A 86 4.45 -22.76 -8.92
C GLU A 86 4.02 -21.34 -8.54
N MET A 87 4.83 -20.66 -7.72
CA MET A 87 4.60 -19.27 -7.33
C MET A 87 5.70 -18.36 -7.87
N VAL A 88 5.30 -17.17 -8.32
CA VAL A 88 6.20 -16.16 -8.83
C VAL A 88 6.13 -14.92 -7.95
N PHE A 89 7.27 -14.52 -7.42
CA PHE A 89 7.44 -13.31 -6.63
C PHE A 89 8.27 -12.30 -7.42
N TYR A 90 8.01 -11.02 -7.16
CA TYR A 90 8.77 -9.90 -7.70
C TYR A 90 9.21 -9.01 -6.54
N GLN A 91 10.48 -8.63 -6.51
CA GLN A 91 11.01 -7.61 -5.62
C GLN A 91 11.38 -6.38 -6.44
N SER A 92 10.98 -5.18 -5.99
CA SER A 92 11.44 -3.94 -6.63
C SER A 92 12.89 -3.66 -6.27
N ASP A 93 13.71 -3.37 -7.28
CA ASP A 93 15.11 -3.00 -7.11
C ASP A 93 15.25 -1.58 -6.51
N ARG A 94 14.16 -0.78 -6.49
CA ARG A 94 14.13 0.59 -5.97
C ARG A 94 13.57 0.68 -4.56
N SER A 95 12.38 0.13 -4.33
CA SER A 95 11.68 0.25 -3.05
C SER A 95 11.86 -0.94 -2.11
N ASN A 96 12.45 -2.04 -2.59
CA ASN A 96 12.53 -3.32 -1.87
C ASN A 96 11.16 -3.90 -1.45
N ARG A 97 10.06 -3.39 -2.02
CA ARG A 97 8.74 -3.96 -1.83
C ARG A 97 8.63 -5.29 -2.57
N TRP A 98 7.69 -6.11 -2.12
CA TRP A 98 7.48 -7.46 -2.63
C TRP A 98 6.06 -7.61 -3.16
N TRP A 99 5.94 -8.36 -4.26
CA TRP A 99 4.67 -8.71 -4.88
C TRP A 99 4.68 -10.19 -5.25
N ILE A 100 3.51 -10.83 -5.19
CA ILE A 100 3.27 -12.18 -5.68
C ILE A 100 2.31 -12.13 -6.86
N GLU A 101 2.63 -12.90 -7.91
CA GLU A 101 1.79 -13.06 -9.09
C GLU A 101 0.59 -13.96 -8.79
N ILE A 102 -0.57 -13.54 -9.29
CA ILE A 102 -1.81 -14.30 -9.25
C ILE A 102 -2.33 -14.37 -10.68
N ILE A 103 -2.55 -15.60 -11.14
CA ILE A 103 -3.14 -15.84 -12.46
C ILE A 103 -4.66 -15.80 -12.29
N ASN A 104 -5.30 -14.90 -13.02
CA ASN A 104 -6.75 -14.82 -13.08
C ASN A 104 -7.25 -15.71 -14.22
N GLU A 105 -7.76 -16.89 -13.88
CA GLU A 105 -8.41 -17.79 -14.83
C GLU A 105 -9.91 -17.50 -14.86
N SER A 106 -10.36 -16.62 -15.76
CA SER A 106 -11.77 -16.47 -16.05
C SER A 106 -12.24 -17.67 -16.87
N TYR A 107 -12.97 -18.61 -16.26
CA TYR A 107 -13.55 -19.79 -16.92
C TYR A 107 -14.52 -19.46 -18.06
N LEU A 108 -14.97 -18.21 -18.18
CA LEU A 108 -16.03 -17.79 -19.11
C LEU A 108 -15.52 -17.35 -20.49
N ASP A 109 -14.24 -17.00 -20.66
CA ASP A 109 -13.71 -16.55 -21.95
C ASP A 109 -12.27 -17.05 -22.17
N ASN A 110 -12.10 -17.92 -23.18
CA ASN A 110 -10.81 -18.48 -23.64
C ASN A 110 -9.83 -17.44 -24.22
N LYS A 111 -9.96 -16.15 -23.91
CA LYS A 111 -9.26 -15.08 -24.63
C LYS A 111 -8.30 -14.18 -23.86
N ASN A 112 -8.29 -14.11 -22.53
CA ASN A 112 -7.28 -13.28 -21.84
C ASN A 112 -6.94 -13.81 -20.44
N LYS A 113 -5.79 -14.50 -20.30
CA LYS A 113 -5.17 -14.71 -18.99
C LYS A 113 -4.65 -13.36 -18.51
N THR A 114 -5.26 -12.78 -17.48
CA THR A 114 -4.75 -11.57 -16.84
C THR A 114 -3.96 -11.96 -15.60
N THR A 115 -2.81 -11.33 -15.39
CA THR A 115 -2.03 -11.51 -14.17
C THR A 115 -2.24 -10.31 -13.27
N ALA A 116 -2.49 -10.57 -12.00
CA ALA A 116 -2.60 -9.56 -10.96
C ALA A 116 -1.40 -9.69 -10.01
N LEU A 117 -0.98 -8.58 -9.43
CA LEU A 117 0.09 -8.55 -8.44
C LEU A 117 -0.50 -8.23 -7.07
N LEU A 118 -0.30 -9.12 -6.11
CA LEU A 118 -0.70 -8.92 -4.73
C LEU A 118 0.54 -8.45 -3.94
N PRO A 119 0.48 -7.33 -3.20
CA PRO A 119 1.57 -6.92 -2.33
C PRO A 119 1.78 -7.97 -1.23
N CYS A 120 3.03 -8.34 -1.00
CA CYS A 120 3.47 -9.30 0.02
C CYS A 120 4.75 -8.82 0.72
N THR A 121 5.32 -9.67 1.55
CA THR A 121 6.57 -9.43 2.27
C THR A 121 7.65 -10.41 1.84
N HIS A 122 8.91 -10.08 2.12
CA HIS A 122 10.01 -11.02 1.94
C HIS A 122 9.81 -12.31 2.77
N GLN A 123 9.18 -12.21 3.95
CA GLN A 123 8.88 -13.38 4.76
C GLN A 123 7.91 -14.33 4.06
N ASP A 124 6.89 -13.81 3.35
CA ASP A 124 5.97 -14.64 2.56
C ASP A 124 6.71 -15.45 1.47
N TYR A 125 7.78 -14.89 0.90
CA TYR A 125 8.66 -15.61 -0.04
C TYR A 125 9.46 -16.72 0.66
N LEU A 126 10.08 -16.44 1.81
CA LEU A 126 10.83 -17.44 2.59
C LEU A 126 9.94 -18.58 3.08
N ASP A 127 8.73 -18.26 3.50
CA ASP A 127 7.72 -19.24 3.91
C ASP A 127 7.33 -20.14 2.73
N ALA A 128 7.11 -19.56 1.54
CA ALA A 128 6.85 -20.34 0.33
C ALA A 128 8.02 -21.25 -0.06
N CYS A 129 9.27 -20.82 0.12
CA CYS A 129 10.45 -21.67 -0.07
C CYS A 129 10.51 -22.84 0.93
N SER A 130 9.75 -22.77 2.03
CA SER A 130 9.63 -23.80 3.05
C SER A 130 8.31 -24.61 2.92
N ASP A 131 7.68 -24.60 1.73
CA ASP A 131 6.39 -25.22 1.43
C ASP A 131 5.20 -24.68 2.27
N ILE A 132 5.31 -23.46 2.82
CA ILE A 132 4.24 -22.80 3.56
C ILE A 132 3.55 -21.77 2.67
N ILE A 133 2.28 -22.01 2.32
CA ILE A 133 1.48 -21.11 1.48
C ILE A 133 0.77 -20.05 2.34
N PRO A 134 0.95 -18.74 2.07
CA PRO A 134 0.22 -17.69 2.80
C PRO A 134 -1.30 -17.74 2.54
N ASP A 135 -2.10 -17.71 3.61
CA ASP A 135 -3.57 -17.67 3.54
C ASP A 135 -4.13 -16.54 2.66
N LYS A 136 -3.42 -15.39 2.61
CA LYS A 136 -3.81 -14.24 1.80
C LYS A 136 -3.79 -14.57 0.31
N TRP A 137 -2.80 -15.36 -0.13
CA TRP A 137 -2.70 -15.81 -1.51
C TRP A 137 -3.90 -16.69 -1.85
N TRP A 138 -4.21 -17.69 -1.02
CA TRP A 138 -5.37 -18.59 -1.22
C TRP A 138 -6.70 -17.85 -1.33
N LYS A 139 -6.90 -16.83 -0.49
CA LYS A 139 -8.09 -15.97 -0.54
C LYS A 139 -8.15 -15.14 -1.83
N ALA A 140 -7.01 -14.69 -2.32
CA ALA A 140 -6.93 -13.88 -3.53
C ALA A 140 -7.14 -14.74 -4.79
N THR A 141 -6.56 -15.94 -4.89
CA THR A 141 -6.83 -16.88 -5.99
C THR A 141 -8.31 -17.27 -6.05
N LYS A 142 -8.94 -17.57 -4.91
CA LYS A 142 -10.37 -17.94 -4.87
C LYS A 142 -11.32 -16.84 -5.31
N ARG A 143 -10.99 -15.57 -5.04
CA ARG A 143 -11.84 -14.43 -5.43
C ARG A 143 -11.86 -14.21 -6.95
N THR A 144 -10.83 -14.67 -7.65
CA THR A 144 -10.80 -14.55 -9.10
C THR A 144 -11.45 -15.72 -9.84
N VAL A 145 -11.78 -16.80 -9.13
CA VAL A 145 -12.45 -17.98 -9.69
C VAL A 145 -14.00 -17.84 -9.61
N GLY A 146 -14.52 -16.71 -9.12
CA GLY A 146 -15.95 -16.44 -8.94
C GLY A 146 -16.52 -15.46 -9.97
#